data_AF-A0A7C3XN90-F1
#
_entry.id   AF-A0A7C3XN90-F1
#
_cell.length_a   1.000
_cell.length_b   1.000
_cell.length_c   1.000
_cell.angle_alpha   90.00
_cell.angle_beta   90.00
_cell.angle_gamma   90.00
#
_symmetry.space_group_name_H-M   'P 1'
#
loop_
_entity.id
_entity.type
_entity.pdbx_description
1 polymer ?
#
loop_
_entity_poly.entity_id
_entity_poly.type
_entity_poly.pdbx_seq_one_letter_code
_entity_poly.pdbx_strand_id
1 'polypeptide(L)'
;MNVTIKNLWGWVNRHPLILGLLSIFWLFLRTGTKPSRVTYPCQRAALANVLAIFSPIAPIFAAAPRKVKLLGRKWLLSIAFIVILSGMFYFILTNYLLPKESVSLSLSPQQASIEPSSEVYVANGTLTELLDLMGSNGLLFYNSQTISRNSGPEGLFSNDDVIIIKVNCQWDQRGGTNTDLLKELIQLILDHPDGFIGEIVVADNGQGRGSLNWPRSNAINESQSSEAVVRLFSDEHKVSTYLWDTIASIEVQEYDRGDLRDGYVLSAIEDPATGVRVSYPKFQTVYGTYISFKNGIWDQITKTYNSTKLKIINFPVLKSHSIYGVTAAVKHYMGVISQPLTNTHDYIGRGALGKVMVETRVPTLNILDAIWINAIPGNGPATSYGEATKTNLVLASTDPVALDYWASKHILLQTATLKRYSNTETLDPDSQSAFGTYLRNSMDQLVAAGYDFTMDESRITVYIADA
;
A
#
# COMPACT_ATOMS: atom_id res chain seq x y z
N MET A 1 31.09 -12.55 53.56
CA MET A 1 29.93 -12.47 52.63
C MET A 1 30.23 -12.91 51.19
N ASN A 2 31.49 -13.09 50.76
CA ASN A 2 31.84 -13.44 49.36
C ASN A 2 31.98 -14.95 49.04
N VAL A 3 32.10 -15.83 50.05
CA VAL A 3 32.31 -17.27 49.83
C VAL A 3 30.98 -17.98 49.51
N THR A 4 29.87 -17.52 50.09
CA THR A 4 28.53 -18.13 49.93
C THR A 4 27.91 -17.86 48.56
N ILE A 5 28.13 -16.67 47.97
CA ILE A 5 27.61 -16.28 46.65
C ILE A 5 28.37 -16.98 45.51
N LYS A 6 29.70 -17.18 45.65
CA LYS A 6 30.49 -17.95 44.67
C LYS A 6 30.07 -19.42 44.60
N ASN A 7 29.72 -20.02 45.73
CA ASN A 7 29.21 -21.39 45.78
C ASN A 7 27.82 -21.51 45.13
N LEU A 8 26.97 -20.49 45.27
CA LEU A 8 25.66 -20.44 44.62
C LEU A 8 25.79 -20.29 43.10
N TRP A 9 26.63 -19.39 42.60
CA TRP A 9 26.88 -19.22 41.15
C TRP A 9 27.54 -20.45 40.53
N GLY A 10 28.49 -21.07 41.25
CA GLY A 10 29.10 -22.33 40.85
C GLY A 10 28.09 -23.48 40.79
N TRP A 11 27.08 -23.49 41.64
CA TRP A 11 25.99 -24.46 41.63
C TRP A 11 25.02 -24.22 40.47
N VAL A 12 24.58 -22.96 40.24
CA VAL A 12 23.67 -22.60 39.14
C VAL A 12 24.29 -22.90 37.77
N ASN A 13 25.58 -22.61 37.57
CA ASN A 13 26.27 -22.90 36.31
C ASN A 13 26.43 -24.40 36.02
N ARG A 14 26.33 -25.27 37.03
CA ARG A 14 26.35 -26.73 36.86
C ARG A 14 24.97 -27.33 36.58
N HIS A 15 23.91 -26.52 36.62
CA HIS A 15 22.53 -26.96 36.39
C HIS A 15 21.92 -26.19 35.21
N PRO A 16 22.14 -26.66 33.96
CA PRO A 16 21.75 -25.94 32.74
C PRO A 16 20.27 -25.55 32.71
N LEU A 17 19.39 -26.43 33.23
CA LEU A 17 17.95 -26.19 33.35
C LEU A 17 17.63 -24.98 34.24
N ILE A 18 18.29 -24.86 35.39
CA ILE A 18 18.08 -23.75 36.33
C ILE A 18 18.62 -22.46 35.73
N LEU A 19 19.81 -22.50 35.12
CA LEU A 19 20.43 -21.35 34.48
C LEU A 19 19.57 -20.81 33.33
N GLY A 20 19.05 -21.66 32.46
CA GLY A 20 18.21 -21.17 31.36
C GLY A 20 16.78 -20.81 31.80
N LEU A 21 16.19 -21.41 32.84
CA LEU A 21 14.93 -20.92 33.43
C LEU A 21 15.09 -19.51 34.05
N LEU A 22 16.19 -19.28 34.77
CA LEU A 22 16.54 -17.95 35.27
C LEU A 22 16.83 -16.97 34.12
N SER A 23 17.42 -17.45 33.03
CA SER A 23 17.66 -16.65 31.83
C SER A 23 16.36 -16.30 31.09
N ILE A 24 15.36 -17.18 31.04
CA ILE A 24 14.01 -16.90 30.53
C ILE A 24 13.37 -15.79 31.36
N PHE A 25 13.37 -15.93 32.69
CA PHE A 25 12.81 -14.93 33.59
C PHE A 25 13.51 -13.57 33.42
N TRP A 26 14.85 -13.57 33.33
CA TRP A 26 15.64 -12.37 33.08
C TRP A 26 15.32 -11.72 31.72
N LEU A 27 15.16 -12.53 30.68
CA LEU A 27 14.82 -12.07 29.33
C LEU A 27 13.45 -11.40 29.31
N PHE A 28 12.42 -12.01 29.93
CA PHE A 28 11.09 -11.42 30.04
C PHE A 28 11.09 -10.12 30.83
N LEU A 29 11.72 -10.12 32.02
CA LEU A 29 11.75 -8.96 32.90
C LEU A 29 12.48 -7.76 32.28
N ARG A 30 13.61 -8.01 31.60
CA ARG A 30 14.50 -6.94 31.09
C ARG A 30 14.20 -6.51 29.66
N THR A 31 13.52 -7.35 28.88
CA THR A 31 12.99 -6.97 27.57
C THR A 31 11.68 -6.21 27.72
N GLY A 32 10.82 -6.62 28.66
CA GLY A 32 9.52 -5.99 28.90
C GLY A 32 8.68 -5.96 27.62
N THR A 33 7.95 -4.86 27.40
CA THR A 33 7.10 -4.66 26.21
C THR A 33 7.85 -4.08 25.00
N LYS A 34 9.18 -3.90 25.07
CA LYS A 34 10.00 -3.35 23.99
C LYS A 34 10.94 -4.42 23.41
N PRO A 35 10.57 -5.10 22.32
CA PRO A 35 11.32 -6.24 21.77
C PRO A 35 12.74 -5.91 21.31
N SER A 36 13.01 -4.65 20.93
CA SER A 36 14.34 -4.21 20.49
C SER A 36 15.44 -4.40 21.55
N ARG A 37 15.07 -4.50 22.84
CA ARG A 37 15.99 -4.71 23.96
C ARG A 37 16.61 -6.10 24.02
N VAL A 38 16.15 -7.06 23.21
CA VAL A 38 16.76 -8.40 23.09
C VAL A 38 18.18 -8.34 22.54
N THR A 39 18.50 -7.31 21.76
CA THR A 39 19.83 -7.10 21.17
C THR A 39 20.91 -6.70 22.18
N TYR A 40 20.51 -6.33 23.40
CA TYR A 40 21.44 -5.93 24.45
C TYR A 40 22.30 -7.11 24.94
N PRO A 41 23.57 -6.88 25.33
CA PRO A 41 24.53 -7.96 25.60
C PRO A 41 24.06 -9.00 26.63
N CYS A 42 23.43 -8.57 27.72
CA CYS A 42 22.96 -9.48 28.78
C CYS A 42 21.73 -10.30 28.34
N GLN A 43 20.92 -9.75 27.43
CA GLN A 43 19.73 -10.37 26.88
C GLN A 43 20.11 -11.39 25.80
N ARG A 44 21.14 -11.09 24.99
CA ARG A 44 21.75 -12.05 24.06
C ARG A 44 22.37 -13.23 24.80
N ALA A 45 23.09 -12.97 25.89
CA ALA A 45 23.65 -14.04 26.73
C ALA A 45 22.57 -14.90 27.38
N ALA A 46 21.50 -14.27 27.89
CA ALA A 46 20.34 -14.98 28.42
C ALA A 46 19.69 -15.85 27.34
N LEU A 47 19.48 -15.32 26.13
CA LEU A 47 18.90 -16.04 24.99
C LEU A 47 19.75 -17.26 24.59
N ALA A 48 21.08 -17.14 24.57
CA ALA A 48 21.97 -18.26 24.30
C ALA A 48 21.83 -19.39 25.35
N ASN A 49 21.69 -19.04 26.63
CA ASN A 49 21.43 -20.01 27.70
C ASN A 49 20.04 -20.66 27.58
N VAL A 50 19.03 -19.93 27.11
CA VAL A 50 17.71 -20.49 26.79
C VAL A 50 17.83 -21.53 25.70
N LEU A 51 18.48 -21.20 24.57
CA LEU A 51 18.66 -22.11 23.43
C LEU A 51 19.44 -23.37 23.80
N ALA A 52 20.42 -23.27 24.70
CA ALA A 52 21.20 -24.40 25.18
C ALA A 52 20.37 -25.47 25.92
N ILE A 53 19.27 -25.10 26.59
CA ILE A 53 18.35 -26.06 27.23
C ILE A 53 17.58 -26.89 26.20
N PHE A 54 17.34 -26.36 24.99
CA PHE A 54 16.54 -27.02 23.97
C PHE A 54 17.35 -27.93 23.03
N SER A 55 18.68 -27.80 23.02
CA SER A 55 19.60 -28.66 22.25
C SER A 55 19.42 -30.17 22.46
N PRO A 56 19.13 -30.69 23.68
CA PRO A 56 18.92 -32.12 23.91
C PRO A 56 17.54 -32.65 23.53
N ILE A 57 16.59 -31.80 23.11
CA ILE A 57 15.19 -32.19 22.82
C ILE A 57 15.01 -32.60 21.34
N ALA A 58 15.94 -32.20 20.47
CA ALA A 58 15.93 -32.55 19.04
C ALA A 58 15.87 -34.07 18.73
N PRO A 59 16.52 -34.99 19.48
CA PRO A 59 16.48 -36.42 19.17
C PRO A 59 15.23 -37.14 19.72
N ILE A 60 14.49 -36.54 20.66
CA ILE A 60 13.32 -37.20 21.29
C ILE A 60 12.13 -37.29 20.32
N PHE A 61 12.03 -36.37 19.34
CA PHE A 61 11.02 -36.43 18.29
C PHE A 61 11.27 -37.52 17.24
N ALA A 62 12.47 -38.10 17.17
CA ALA A 62 12.80 -39.18 16.24
C ALA A 62 12.46 -40.59 16.77
N ALA A 63 12.17 -40.75 18.06
CA ALA A 63 12.03 -42.06 18.71
C ALA A 63 10.69 -42.31 19.44
N ALA A 64 9.65 -41.52 19.18
CA ALA A 64 8.36 -41.66 19.88
C ALA A 64 7.49 -42.81 19.30
N PRO A 65 7.07 -43.82 20.09
CA PRO A 65 6.25 -44.93 19.62
C PRO A 65 4.75 -44.58 19.49
N ARG A 66 4.10 -45.20 18.48
CA ARG A 66 2.75 -44.91 17.94
C ARG A 66 1.52 -45.22 18.82
N LYS A 67 1.62 -45.39 20.13
CA LYS A 67 0.43 -45.57 20.99
C LYS A 67 0.58 -44.85 22.32
N VAL A 68 -0.15 -43.75 22.49
CA VAL A 68 -0.16 -42.97 23.73
C VAL A 68 -1.57 -43.00 24.34
N LYS A 69 -1.72 -43.59 25.53
CA LYS A 69 -2.93 -43.50 26.35
C LYS A 69 -3.09 -42.07 26.85
N LEU A 70 -4.34 -41.59 26.92
CA LEU A 70 -4.74 -40.23 27.32
C LEU A 70 -3.98 -39.76 28.59
N LEU A 71 -3.05 -38.81 28.44
CA LEU A 71 -2.20 -38.32 29.52
C LEU A 71 -2.95 -37.34 30.45
N GLY A 72 -2.62 -37.41 31.74
CA GLY A 72 -3.20 -36.55 32.77
C GLY A 72 -2.96 -35.04 32.57
N ARG A 73 -3.87 -34.23 33.13
CA ARG A 73 -4.03 -32.76 32.97
C ARG A 73 -2.74 -31.92 33.06
N LYS A 74 -1.70 -32.38 33.76
CA LYS A 74 -0.39 -31.69 33.87
C LYS A 74 0.42 -31.75 32.57
N TRP A 75 0.29 -32.82 31.80
CA TRP A 75 1.00 -32.99 30.52
C TRP A 75 0.34 -32.21 29.37
N LEU A 76 -0.98 -32.05 29.41
CA LEU A 76 -1.70 -31.18 28.47
C LEU A 76 -1.24 -29.71 28.59
N LEU A 77 -0.98 -29.23 29.81
CA LEU A 77 -0.45 -27.89 30.04
C LEU A 77 0.99 -27.74 29.53
N SER A 78 1.83 -28.77 29.69
CA SER A 78 3.20 -28.77 29.14
C SER A 78 3.21 -28.79 27.61
N ILE A 79 2.33 -29.58 26.97
CA ILE A 79 2.18 -29.61 25.51
C ILE A 79 1.66 -28.26 25.01
N ALA A 80 0.64 -27.69 25.65
CA ALA A 80 0.12 -26.36 25.29
C ALA A 80 1.20 -25.27 25.43
N PHE A 81 2.00 -25.31 26.49
CA PHE A 81 3.11 -24.38 26.71
C PHE A 81 4.21 -24.51 25.64
N ILE A 82 4.55 -25.73 25.24
CA ILE A 82 5.49 -25.99 24.14
C ILE A 82 4.93 -25.47 22.82
N VAL A 83 3.65 -25.73 22.51
CA VAL A 83 3.01 -25.22 21.28
C VAL A 83 3.01 -23.69 21.25
N ILE A 84 2.71 -23.04 22.38
CA ILE A 84 2.75 -21.57 22.50
C ILE A 84 4.18 -21.06 22.31
N LEU A 85 5.18 -21.67 22.94
CA LEU A 85 6.58 -21.28 22.79
C LEU A 85 7.11 -21.51 21.37
N SER A 86 6.74 -22.62 20.74
CA SER A 86 7.08 -22.92 19.35
C SER A 86 6.41 -21.93 18.39
N GLY A 87 5.15 -21.57 18.64
CA GLY A 87 4.43 -20.53 17.89
C GLY A 87 5.06 -19.15 18.06
N MET A 88 5.45 -18.78 19.29
CA MET A 88 6.17 -17.54 19.57
C MET A 88 7.57 -17.53 18.95
N PHE A 89 8.30 -18.65 19.01
CA PHE A 89 9.62 -18.76 18.38
C PHE A 89 9.52 -18.69 16.86
N TYR A 90 8.54 -19.37 16.26
CA TYR A 90 8.26 -19.28 14.83
C TYR A 90 7.91 -17.84 14.43
N PHE A 91 7.03 -17.18 15.19
CA PHE A 91 6.68 -15.77 15.00
C PHE A 91 7.90 -14.84 15.10
N ILE A 92 8.78 -15.06 16.08
CA ILE A 92 10.00 -14.25 16.24
C ILE A 92 10.99 -14.51 15.10
N LEU A 93 11.16 -15.78 14.73
CA LEU A 93 12.08 -16.19 13.66
C LEU A 93 11.67 -15.59 12.31
N THR A 94 10.40 -15.70 11.94
CA THR A 94 9.90 -15.24 10.64
C THR A 94 9.79 -13.73 10.53
N ASN A 95 9.42 -13.03 11.61
CA ASN A 95 9.18 -11.58 11.54
C ASN A 95 10.43 -10.74 11.87
N TYR A 96 11.42 -11.29 12.57
CA TYR A 96 12.57 -10.48 13.06
C TYR A 96 13.96 -11.04 12.73
N LEU A 97 14.12 -12.35 12.51
CA LEU A 97 15.44 -12.97 12.37
C LEU A 97 15.76 -13.42 10.94
N LEU A 98 14.76 -13.80 10.13
CA LEU A 98 14.98 -14.14 8.73
C LEU A 98 15.18 -12.87 7.89
N PRO A 99 16.12 -12.87 6.92
CA PRO A 99 16.26 -11.79 5.97
C PRO A 99 14.92 -11.56 5.26
N LYS A 100 14.46 -10.30 5.21
CA LYS A 100 13.29 -9.94 4.40
C LYS A 100 13.63 -10.31 2.94
N GLU A 101 12.92 -11.30 2.39
CA GLU A 101 13.27 -11.89 1.11
C GLU A 101 13.02 -10.89 -0.02
N SER A 102 14.08 -10.54 -0.74
CA SER A 102 14.00 -9.81 -2.01
C SER A 102 13.86 -10.78 -3.16
N VAL A 103 13.00 -10.47 -4.11
CA VAL A 103 12.90 -11.16 -5.40
C VAL A 103 13.38 -10.21 -6.48
N SER A 104 14.37 -10.66 -7.26
CA SER A 104 14.76 -9.99 -8.49
C SER A 104 13.91 -10.54 -9.63
N LEU A 105 13.17 -9.67 -10.30
CA LEU A 105 12.34 -10.01 -11.44
C LEU A 105 13.12 -9.70 -12.72
N SER A 106 13.13 -10.64 -13.66
CA SER A 106 13.67 -10.39 -14.99
C SER A 106 12.55 -9.82 -15.83
N LEU A 107 12.51 -8.49 -15.91
CA LEU A 107 11.56 -7.74 -16.73
C LEU A 107 12.24 -7.35 -18.04
N SER A 108 11.47 -7.21 -19.10
CA SER A 108 11.99 -6.79 -20.42
C SER A 108 11.10 -5.70 -21.00
N PRO A 109 11.68 -4.66 -21.61
CA PRO A 109 10.90 -3.67 -22.34
C PRO A 109 10.02 -4.33 -23.41
N GLN A 110 8.88 -3.72 -23.67
CA GLN A 110 7.91 -4.18 -24.65
C GLN A 110 7.46 -3.01 -25.50
N GLN A 111 7.27 -3.24 -26.81
CA GLN A 111 6.62 -2.28 -27.69
C GLN A 111 5.25 -2.81 -28.08
N ALA A 112 4.24 -1.95 -28.05
CA ALA A 112 2.93 -2.28 -28.58
C ALA A 112 3.04 -2.61 -30.08
N SER A 113 2.20 -3.55 -30.52
CA SER A 113 2.06 -3.93 -31.92
C SER A 113 0.76 -3.44 -32.54
N ILE A 114 -0.13 -2.86 -31.73
CA ILE A 114 -1.45 -2.35 -32.12
C ILE A 114 -1.66 -0.98 -31.48
N GLU A 115 -2.20 -0.03 -32.26
CA GLU A 115 -2.57 1.32 -31.81
C GLU A 115 -4.10 1.50 -31.71
N PRO A 116 -4.61 2.44 -30.88
CA PRO A 116 -3.85 3.25 -29.93
C PRO A 116 -3.32 2.41 -28.77
N SER A 117 -2.12 2.74 -28.30
CA SER A 117 -1.41 2.03 -27.24
C SER A 117 -1.42 2.79 -25.90
N SER A 118 -1.33 2.01 -24.82
CA SER A 118 -1.12 2.52 -23.47
C SER A 118 0.32 2.32 -23.05
N GLU A 119 0.86 3.23 -22.26
CA GLU A 119 2.26 3.21 -21.84
C GLU A 119 2.38 2.88 -20.35
N VAL A 120 3.31 1.99 -20.01
CA VAL A 120 3.67 1.64 -18.62
C VAL A 120 5.16 1.90 -18.43
N TYR A 121 5.49 2.72 -17.44
CA TYR A 121 6.86 3.05 -17.07
C TYR A 121 7.24 2.28 -15.81
N VAL A 122 8.41 1.66 -15.78
CA VAL A 122 8.90 0.84 -14.66
C VAL A 122 10.30 1.30 -14.28
N ALA A 123 10.47 1.72 -13.02
CA ALA A 123 11.75 2.19 -12.48
C ALA A 123 12.15 1.44 -11.20
N ASN A 124 13.43 1.52 -10.86
CA ASN A 124 14.05 0.84 -9.74
C ASN A 124 13.99 1.67 -8.46
N GLY A 125 12.80 1.70 -7.86
CA GLY A 125 12.65 2.06 -6.45
C GLY A 125 12.70 3.56 -6.12
N THR A 126 12.85 4.44 -7.13
CA THR A 126 12.76 5.90 -6.96
C THR A 126 11.79 6.53 -7.95
N LEU A 127 11.17 7.63 -7.55
CA LEU A 127 10.31 8.41 -8.44
C LEU A 127 11.10 9.30 -9.39
N THR A 128 12.30 9.74 -9.00
CA THR A 128 13.17 10.54 -9.86
C THR A 128 13.53 9.79 -11.14
N GLU A 129 13.95 8.53 -11.01
CA GLU A 129 14.23 7.67 -12.16
C GLU A 129 12.97 7.39 -13.00
N LEU A 130 11.82 7.20 -12.33
CA LEU A 130 10.54 7.01 -13.01
C LEU A 130 10.15 8.23 -13.85
N LEU A 131 10.31 9.44 -13.31
CA LEU A 131 10.04 10.69 -14.01
C LEU A 131 10.99 10.89 -15.18
N ASP A 132 12.29 10.62 -14.99
CA ASP A 132 13.28 10.70 -16.06
C ASP A 132 12.98 9.72 -17.20
N LEU A 133 12.51 8.51 -16.88
CA LEU A 133 12.07 7.51 -17.86
C LEU A 133 10.81 7.98 -18.60
N MET A 134 9.82 8.53 -17.89
CA MET A 134 8.62 9.11 -18.49
C MET A 134 8.97 10.25 -19.45
N GLY A 135 9.76 11.22 -18.99
CA GLY A 135 10.15 12.39 -19.77
C GLY A 135 10.99 12.05 -21.00
N SER A 136 11.90 11.09 -20.88
CA SER A 136 12.70 10.61 -22.02
C SER A 136 11.86 9.90 -23.10
N ASN A 137 10.65 9.48 -22.76
CA ASN A 137 9.70 8.82 -23.66
C ASN A 137 8.43 9.67 -23.90
N GLY A 138 8.50 10.98 -23.68
CA GLY A 138 7.48 11.93 -24.12
C GLY A 138 6.36 12.25 -23.12
N LEU A 139 6.29 11.57 -21.97
CA LEU A 139 5.32 11.89 -20.91
C LEU A 139 5.94 12.85 -19.91
N LEU A 140 5.71 14.14 -20.10
CA LEU A 140 6.31 15.21 -19.29
C LEU A 140 5.53 15.41 -17.98
N PHE A 141 6.23 15.44 -16.85
CA PHE A 141 5.59 15.63 -15.55
C PHE A 141 5.18 17.10 -15.32
N TYR A 142 6.07 18.05 -15.62
CA TYR A 142 5.86 19.47 -15.35
C TYR A 142 5.28 20.21 -16.57
N ASN A 143 4.11 20.81 -16.40
CA ASN A 143 3.55 21.74 -17.36
C ASN A 143 4.26 23.10 -17.22
N SER A 144 5.14 23.40 -18.17
CA SER A 144 6.02 24.56 -18.07
C SER A 144 6.35 25.12 -19.45
N GLN A 145 6.55 26.44 -19.52
CA GLN A 145 7.15 27.06 -20.71
C GLN A 145 8.64 26.73 -20.84
N THR A 146 9.30 26.34 -19.74
CA THR A 146 10.67 25.86 -19.73
C THR A 146 10.70 24.44 -20.27
N ILE A 147 11.32 24.24 -21.42
CA ILE A 147 11.50 22.91 -22.03
C ILE A 147 12.74 22.25 -21.42
N SER A 148 12.54 21.09 -20.78
CA SER A 148 13.61 20.24 -20.25
C SER A 148 13.21 18.76 -20.36
N ARG A 149 14.01 17.84 -19.80
CA ARG A 149 13.72 16.40 -19.83
C ARG A 149 12.32 16.07 -19.31
N ASN A 150 11.92 16.69 -18.21
CA ASN A 150 10.65 16.37 -17.52
C ASN A 150 9.63 17.51 -17.62
N SER A 151 9.91 18.57 -18.40
CA SER A 151 9.08 19.78 -18.45
C SER A 151 8.83 20.29 -19.86
N GLY A 152 7.62 20.77 -20.10
CA GLY A 152 7.19 21.37 -21.37
C GLY A 152 5.71 21.74 -21.35
N PRO A 153 5.19 22.38 -22.41
CA PRO A 153 3.83 22.93 -22.45
C PRO A 153 2.73 21.87 -22.37
N GLU A 154 3.06 20.62 -22.68
CA GLU A 154 2.15 19.46 -22.62
C GLU A 154 2.31 18.66 -21.32
N GLY A 155 3.04 19.17 -20.32
CA GLY A 155 3.24 18.48 -19.06
C GLY A 155 1.95 18.31 -18.25
N LEU A 156 1.94 17.33 -17.35
CA LEU A 156 0.75 16.91 -16.62
C LEU A 156 0.28 17.90 -15.54
N PHE A 157 1.23 18.52 -14.83
CA PHE A 157 0.98 19.33 -13.63
C PHE A 157 1.57 20.75 -13.80
N SER A 158 0.71 21.76 -13.74
CA SER A 158 1.10 23.17 -13.71
C SER A 158 1.52 23.61 -12.31
N ASN A 159 2.30 24.68 -12.23
CA ASN A 159 2.87 25.15 -10.97
C ASN A 159 1.84 25.69 -9.96
N ASP A 160 0.62 26.00 -10.40
CA ASP A 160 -0.47 26.52 -9.57
C ASP A 160 -1.64 25.54 -9.39
N ASP A 161 -1.47 24.29 -9.82
CA ASP A 161 -2.49 23.24 -9.67
C ASP A 161 -2.78 22.92 -8.19
N VAL A 162 -3.99 22.45 -7.94
CA VAL A 162 -4.34 21.78 -6.69
C VAL A 162 -4.27 20.27 -6.95
N ILE A 163 -3.32 19.61 -6.30
CA ILE A 163 -3.01 18.19 -6.52
C ILE A 163 -3.47 17.37 -5.32
N ILE A 164 -4.41 16.46 -5.54
CA ILE A 164 -4.69 15.40 -4.57
C ILE A 164 -3.73 14.24 -4.84
N ILE A 165 -2.90 13.91 -3.85
CA ILE A 165 -2.16 12.65 -3.83
C ILE A 165 -3.03 11.64 -3.07
N LYS A 166 -3.71 10.80 -3.83
CA LYS A 166 -4.58 9.77 -3.27
C LYS A 166 -3.75 8.55 -2.88
N VAL A 167 -3.40 8.45 -1.60
CA VAL A 167 -2.63 7.33 -1.02
C VAL A 167 -3.54 6.20 -0.59
N ASN A 168 -2.99 5.04 -0.23
CA ASN A 168 -3.69 3.98 0.50
C ASN A 168 -3.40 4.13 1.98
N CYS A 169 -4.42 4.49 2.76
CA CYS A 169 -4.30 4.64 4.21
C CYS A 169 -5.19 3.67 4.99
N GLN A 170 -5.84 2.71 4.33
CA GLN A 170 -6.73 1.74 4.98
C GLN A 170 -5.99 0.82 5.96
N TRP A 171 -4.75 0.46 5.66
CA TRP A 171 -3.96 -0.50 6.43
C TRP A 171 -2.60 0.07 6.80
N ASP A 172 -2.11 -0.35 7.96
CA ASP A 172 -0.76 -0.06 8.43
C ASP A 172 0.28 -0.95 7.70
N GLN A 173 1.57 -0.77 8.05
CA GLN A 173 2.69 -1.56 7.52
C GLN A 173 2.70 -1.57 5.98
N ARG A 174 2.97 -2.72 5.35
CA ARG A 174 3.08 -2.87 3.89
C ARG A 174 1.70 -2.95 3.20
N GLY A 175 0.62 -2.72 3.95
CA GLY A 175 -0.73 -2.57 3.41
C GLY A 175 -1.02 -1.15 2.92
N GLY A 176 -0.25 -0.14 3.35
CA GLY A 176 -0.39 1.26 2.93
C GLY A 176 0.63 1.68 1.87
N THR A 177 0.43 2.85 1.28
CA THR A 177 1.40 3.46 0.33
C THR A 177 2.72 3.77 1.02
N ASN A 178 3.83 3.56 0.32
CA ASN A 178 5.15 3.84 0.86
C ASN A 178 5.36 5.33 1.17
N THR A 179 5.65 5.67 2.43
CA THR A 179 5.79 7.07 2.86
C THR A 179 7.13 7.68 2.49
N ASP A 180 8.15 6.88 2.17
CA ASP A 180 9.41 7.37 1.60
C ASP A 180 9.17 7.85 0.17
N LEU A 181 8.40 7.10 -0.63
CA LEU A 181 8.00 7.52 -1.97
C LEU A 181 7.02 8.71 -1.93
N LEU A 182 6.10 8.75 -0.96
CA LEU A 182 5.23 9.92 -0.77
C LEU A 182 6.07 11.18 -0.52
N LYS A 183 7.11 11.08 0.32
CA LYS A 183 8.01 12.20 0.60
C LYS A 183 8.73 12.66 -0.67
N GLU A 184 9.24 11.71 -1.46
CA GLU A 184 9.88 12.01 -2.74
C GLU A 184 8.90 12.67 -3.72
N LEU A 185 7.66 12.17 -3.83
CA LEU A 185 6.64 12.74 -4.72
C LEU A 185 6.30 14.18 -4.36
N ILE A 186 6.11 14.47 -3.07
CA ILE A 186 5.84 15.84 -2.61
C ILE A 186 7.02 16.75 -2.99
N GLN A 187 8.26 16.32 -2.73
CA GLN A 187 9.44 17.10 -3.11
C GLN A 187 9.49 17.36 -4.61
N LEU A 188 9.27 16.35 -5.45
CA LEU A 188 9.25 16.49 -6.91
C LEU A 188 8.20 17.51 -7.38
N ILE A 189 6.99 17.47 -6.82
CA ILE A 189 5.95 18.46 -7.15
C ILE A 189 6.41 19.88 -6.74
N LEU A 190 7.00 20.03 -5.55
CA LEU A 190 7.48 21.33 -5.07
C LEU A 190 8.65 21.87 -5.90
N ASP A 191 9.48 20.98 -6.44
CA ASP A 191 10.62 21.28 -7.33
C ASP A 191 10.19 21.61 -8.77
N HIS A 192 8.90 21.90 -9.01
CA HIS A 192 8.41 22.37 -10.30
C HIS A 192 9.33 23.50 -10.83
N PRO A 193 9.80 23.44 -12.09
CA PRO A 193 10.83 24.37 -12.60
C PRO A 193 10.42 25.85 -12.54
N ASP A 194 9.13 26.13 -12.67
CA ASP A 194 8.56 27.48 -12.55
C ASP A 194 8.21 27.90 -11.10
N GLY A 195 8.59 27.09 -10.10
CA GLY A 195 8.26 27.25 -8.69
C GLY A 195 6.81 26.89 -8.38
N PHE A 196 6.58 25.87 -7.55
CA PHE A 196 5.23 25.43 -7.19
C PHE A 196 4.57 26.40 -6.19
N ILE A 197 3.44 26.98 -6.59
CA ILE A 197 2.61 27.89 -5.78
C ILE A 197 1.21 27.35 -5.51
N GLY A 198 0.91 26.17 -6.06
CA GLY A 198 -0.36 25.46 -5.89
C GLY A 198 -0.55 24.88 -4.49
N GLU A 199 -1.34 23.82 -4.41
CA GLU A 199 -1.63 23.13 -3.15
C GLU A 199 -1.57 21.62 -3.33
N ILE A 200 -1.00 20.92 -2.35
CA ILE A 200 -0.93 19.46 -2.30
C ILE A 200 -1.78 18.95 -1.13
N VAL A 201 -2.69 18.03 -1.42
CA VAL A 201 -3.53 17.39 -0.41
C VAL A 201 -3.32 15.87 -0.46
N VAL A 202 -2.74 15.32 0.59
CA VAL A 202 -2.63 13.87 0.76
C VAL A 202 -3.93 13.35 1.39
N ALA A 203 -4.71 12.58 0.64
CA ALA A 203 -6.05 12.18 1.06
C ALA A 203 -6.36 10.72 0.72
N ASP A 204 -7.24 10.11 1.51
CA ASP A 204 -7.84 8.82 1.21
C ASP A 204 -9.09 8.58 2.08
N ASN A 205 -9.92 7.63 1.67
CA ASN A 205 -10.95 6.99 2.47
C ASN A 205 -10.53 5.54 2.75
N GLY A 206 -10.02 5.27 3.94
CA GLY A 206 -9.70 3.93 4.43
C GLY A 206 -10.91 3.10 4.87
N GLN A 207 -12.14 3.47 4.47
CA GLN A 207 -13.37 2.70 4.67
C GLN A 207 -13.67 2.40 6.15
N GLY A 208 -13.60 3.44 6.98
CA GLY A 208 -13.98 3.42 8.39
C GLY A 208 -12.90 2.90 9.34
N ARG A 209 -11.68 2.67 8.82
CA ARG A 209 -10.51 2.24 9.61
C ARG A 209 -9.22 2.93 9.17
N GLY A 210 -9.30 3.87 8.23
CA GLY A 210 -8.14 4.53 7.67
C GLY A 210 -7.44 5.42 8.68
N SER A 211 -6.13 5.58 8.50
CA SER A 211 -5.36 6.60 9.21
C SER A 211 -4.21 7.11 8.34
N LEU A 212 -4.08 8.43 8.24
CA LEU A 212 -2.89 9.06 7.67
C LEU A 212 -1.75 9.16 8.69
N ASN A 213 -2.01 8.76 9.94
CA ASN A 213 -1.07 8.80 11.06
C ASN A 213 -0.82 7.41 11.67
N TRP A 214 -0.67 6.38 10.83
CA TRP A 214 -0.32 5.05 11.31
C TRP A 214 1.02 5.08 12.08
N PRO A 215 1.13 4.43 13.25
CA PRO A 215 2.39 4.33 13.99
C PRO A 215 3.37 3.34 13.36
N ARG A 216 2.91 2.57 12.36
CA ARG A 216 3.66 1.58 11.61
C ARG A 216 3.31 1.73 10.13
N SER A 217 4.21 2.24 9.32
CA SER A 217 3.97 2.57 7.92
C SER A 217 4.81 1.73 6.96
N ASN A 218 4.41 1.71 5.69
CA ASN A 218 5.24 1.19 4.61
C ASN A 218 6.44 2.13 4.39
N ALA A 219 7.54 1.90 5.09
CA ALA A 219 8.73 2.75 5.00
C ALA A 219 10.00 2.00 5.42
N ILE A 220 11.16 2.62 5.22
CA ILE A 220 12.40 2.25 5.90
C ILE A 220 12.30 2.62 7.38
N ASN A 221 11.93 3.88 7.66
CA ASN A 221 11.55 4.29 9.00
C ASN A 221 10.09 3.94 9.26
N GLU A 222 9.84 2.75 9.79
CA GLU A 222 8.49 2.21 10.02
C GLU A 222 7.61 3.13 10.89
N SER A 223 8.14 4.11 11.63
CA SER A 223 7.31 5.07 12.39
C SER A 223 6.97 6.37 11.64
N GLN A 224 7.38 6.52 10.38
CA GLN A 224 7.10 7.68 9.55
C GLN A 224 5.71 7.55 8.93
N SER A 225 4.73 8.30 9.43
CA SER A 225 3.39 8.33 8.86
C SER A 225 3.27 9.31 7.69
N SER A 226 2.19 9.20 6.89
CA SER A 226 1.89 10.18 5.84
C SER A 226 1.74 11.59 6.42
N GLU A 227 1.10 11.71 7.60
CA GLU A 227 0.98 12.98 8.30
C GLU A 227 2.35 13.52 8.76
N ALA A 228 3.24 12.66 9.24
CA ALA A 228 4.61 13.06 9.59
C ALA A 228 5.41 13.55 8.37
N VAL A 229 5.21 12.92 7.20
CA VAL A 229 5.83 13.37 5.93
C VAL A 229 5.29 14.73 5.52
N VAL A 230 3.98 14.91 5.49
CA VAL A 230 3.34 16.16 5.10
C VAL A 230 3.83 17.33 5.95
N ARG A 231 3.94 17.13 7.27
CA ARG A 231 4.43 18.15 8.21
C ARG A 231 5.85 18.63 7.92
N LEU A 232 6.68 17.86 7.20
CA LEU A 232 8.01 18.33 6.80
C LEU A 232 7.95 19.53 5.83
N PHE A 233 6.81 19.71 5.15
CA PHE A 233 6.64 20.71 4.10
C PHE A 233 5.61 21.79 4.44
N SER A 234 4.72 21.54 5.40
CA SER A 234 3.56 22.39 5.70
C SER A 234 3.88 23.80 6.22
N ASP A 235 5.10 24.02 6.75
CA ASP A 235 5.52 25.33 7.28
C ASP A 235 5.87 26.33 6.17
N GLU A 236 6.33 25.83 5.01
CA GLU A 236 6.80 26.65 3.88
C GLU A 236 5.86 26.57 2.67
N HIS A 237 5.10 25.48 2.55
CA HIS A 237 4.26 25.19 1.40
C HIS A 237 2.84 24.78 1.81
N LYS A 238 1.89 24.92 0.87
CA LYS A 238 0.51 24.45 1.06
C LYS A 238 0.41 22.95 0.88
N VAL A 239 0.92 22.19 1.86
CA VAL A 239 0.88 20.73 1.87
C VAL A 239 0.11 20.28 3.09
N SER A 240 -1.01 19.58 2.90
CA SER A 240 -1.88 19.13 3.99
C SER A 240 -2.32 17.67 3.83
N THR A 241 -2.85 17.12 4.91
CA THR A 241 -3.57 15.84 4.87
C THR A 241 -5.08 16.09 4.98
N TYR A 242 -5.88 15.23 4.37
CA TYR A 242 -7.32 15.20 4.59
C TYR A 242 -7.83 13.75 4.60
N LEU A 243 -8.24 13.26 5.77
CA LEU A 243 -8.78 11.90 5.92
C LEU A 243 -10.28 11.88 5.64
N TRP A 244 -10.70 11.30 4.52
CA TRP A 244 -12.11 11.26 4.11
C TRP A 244 -12.98 10.34 4.98
N ASP A 245 -12.41 9.41 5.76
CA ASP A 245 -13.17 8.59 6.73
C ASP A 245 -14.01 9.46 7.66
N THR A 246 -13.51 10.65 8.01
CA THR A 246 -14.17 11.58 8.95
C THR A 246 -15.47 12.16 8.41
N ILE A 247 -15.64 12.16 7.08
CA ILE A 247 -16.81 12.71 6.39
C ILE A 247 -17.57 11.64 5.58
N ALA A 248 -17.09 10.39 5.58
CA ALA A 248 -17.57 9.33 4.69
C ALA A 248 -19.07 9.05 4.82
N SER A 249 -19.68 9.27 5.98
CA SER A 249 -21.11 9.01 6.22
C SER A 249 -21.99 10.26 6.09
N ILE A 250 -21.45 11.39 5.64
CA ILE A 250 -22.18 12.67 5.58
C ILE A 250 -22.60 12.92 4.14
N GLU A 251 -23.89 12.80 3.85
CA GLU A 251 -24.43 13.21 2.55
C GLU A 251 -24.60 14.74 2.48
N VAL A 252 -24.09 15.33 1.40
CA VAL A 252 -24.14 16.78 1.14
C VAL A 252 -24.54 17.05 -0.30
N GLN A 253 -25.02 18.28 -0.56
CA GLN A 253 -25.20 18.77 -1.93
C GLN A 253 -23.91 19.43 -2.43
N GLU A 254 -23.84 19.76 -3.72
CA GLU A 254 -22.71 20.49 -4.29
C GLU A 254 -22.65 21.95 -3.83
N TYR A 255 -21.47 22.59 -3.98
CA TYR A 255 -21.26 23.98 -3.60
C TYR A 255 -22.14 24.96 -4.38
N ASP A 256 -22.45 24.66 -5.65
CA ASP A 256 -23.39 25.44 -6.48
C ASP A 256 -24.84 25.38 -5.97
N ARG A 257 -25.16 24.44 -5.08
CA ARG A 257 -26.43 24.36 -4.35
C ARG A 257 -26.40 25.06 -3.00
N GLY A 258 -25.30 25.72 -2.66
CA GLY A 258 -25.14 26.49 -1.42
C GLY A 258 -24.77 25.65 -0.20
N ASP A 259 -24.47 24.35 -0.37
CA ASP A 259 -24.01 23.51 0.71
C ASP A 259 -22.49 23.58 0.83
N LEU A 260 -21.99 24.29 1.85
CA LEU A 260 -20.55 24.44 2.10
C LEU A 260 -19.97 23.36 3.01
N ARG A 261 -20.78 22.40 3.49
CA ARG A 261 -20.32 21.36 4.40
C ARG A 261 -19.43 20.35 3.68
N ASP A 262 -18.48 19.81 4.42
CA ASP A 262 -17.68 18.67 3.99
C ASP A 262 -18.50 17.38 4.06
N GLY A 263 -18.36 16.53 3.05
CA GLY A 263 -19.14 15.30 2.93
C GLY A 263 -18.99 14.64 1.57
N TYR A 264 -19.93 13.76 1.28
CA TYR A 264 -20.03 13.07 0.01
C TYR A 264 -21.27 13.51 -0.75
N VAL A 265 -21.07 13.85 -2.02
CA VAL A 265 -22.17 14.10 -2.95
C VAL A 265 -22.55 12.76 -3.57
N LEU A 266 -23.85 12.48 -3.64
CA LEU A 266 -24.41 11.25 -4.22
C LEU A 266 -25.09 11.54 -5.55
N SER A 267 -24.89 10.67 -6.53
CA SER A 267 -25.73 10.61 -7.71
C SER A 267 -27.18 10.32 -7.30
N ALA A 268 -28.12 10.98 -7.99
CA ALA A 268 -29.56 10.85 -7.68
C ALA A 268 -30.10 9.43 -7.95
N ILE A 269 -29.50 8.73 -8.92
CA ILE A 269 -29.88 7.39 -9.34
C ILE A 269 -28.68 6.45 -9.32
N GLU A 270 -28.95 5.16 -9.20
CA GLU A 270 -27.97 4.10 -9.47
C GLU A 270 -27.68 4.01 -10.97
N ASP A 271 -26.44 3.69 -11.31
CA ASP A 271 -26.06 3.39 -12.68
C ASP A 271 -26.70 2.06 -13.12
N PRO A 272 -27.44 2.03 -14.24
CA PRO A 272 -28.17 0.84 -14.65
C PRO A 272 -27.29 -0.32 -15.10
N ALA A 273 -26.05 -0.08 -15.54
CA ALA A 273 -25.15 -1.13 -16.02
C ALA A 273 -24.45 -1.85 -14.86
N THR A 274 -23.98 -1.09 -13.88
CA THR A 274 -23.15 -1.59 -12.78
C THR A 274 -23.93 -1.76 -11.47
N GLY A 275 -25.04 -1.02 -11.30
CA GLY A 275 -25.80 -0.91 -10.05
C GLY A 275 -25.18 0.05 -9.03
N VAL A 276 -24.05 0.68 -9.35
CA VAL A 276 -23.39 1.59 -8.41
C VAL A 276 -24.14 2.91 -8.30
N ARG A 277 -24.40 3.36 -7.08
CA ARG A 277 -24.75 4.77 -6.84
C ARG A 277 -23.46 5.55 -6.65
N VAL A 278 -23.02 6.29 -7.66
CA VAL A 278 -21.76 7.04 -7.59
C VAL A 278 -21.80 8.06 -6.44
N SER A 279 -20.74 8.12 -5.66
CA SER A 279 -20.49 9.23 -4.73
C SER A 279 -19.03 9.63 -4.72
N TYR A 280 -18.76 10.85 -4.28
CA TYR A 280 -17.41 11.41 -4.25
C TYR A 280 -17.27 12.49 -3.16
N PRO A 281 -16.06 12.72 -2.63
CA PRO A 281 -15.85 13.65 -1.55
C PRO A 281 -15.88 15.09 -2.06
N LYS A 282 -16.39 15.97 -1.22
CA LYS A 282 -16.38 17.42 -1.38
C LYS A 282 -16.01 18.01 -0.03
N PHE A 283 -14.94 18.81 0.03
CA PHE A 283 -14.37 19.26 1.30
C PHE A 283 -13.56 20.56 1.16
N GLN A 284 -13.41 21.29 2.27
CA GLN A 284 -12.51 22.44 2.38
C GLN A 284 -11.18 22.05 3.02
N THR A 285 -10.07 22.43 2.41
CA THR A 285 -8.73 22.20 2.99
C THR A 285 -8.43 23.20 4.11
N VAL A 286 -7.38 22.92 4.90
CA VAL A 286 -6.91 23.83 5.95
C VAL A 286 -6.43 25.20 5.41
N TYR A 287 -6.13 25.29 4.12
CA TYR A 287 -5.73 26.53 3.44
C TYR A 287 -6.91 27.27 2.81
N GLY A 288 -8.14 26.80 3.04
CA GLY A 288 -9.37 27.45 2.61
C GLY A 288 -9.85 27.05 1.20
N THR A 289 -9.15 26.14 0.53
CA THR A 289 -9.50 25.68 -0.82
C THR A 289 -10.71 24.75 -0.78
N TYR A 290 -11.78 25.10 -1.51
CA TYR A 290 -12.98 24.28 -1.64
C TYR A 290 -12.82 23.30 -2.81
N ILE A 291 -12.82 22.01 -2.53
CA ILE A 291 -12.58 20.95 -3.51
C ILE A 291 -13.86 20.11 -3.65
N SER A 292 -14.40 20.05 -4.88
CA SER A 292 -15.30 18.96 -5.30
C SER A 292 -14.47 17.99 -6.13
N PHE A 293 -14.36 16.72 -5.72
CA PHE A 293 -13.54 15.74 -6.44
C PHE A 293 -13.96 15.60 -7.91
N LYS A 294 -15.27 15.68 -8.17
CA LYS A 294 -15.84 15.67 -9.53
C LYS A 294 -15.64 17.01 -10.24
N ASN A 295 -16.15 18.10 -9.66
CA ASN A 295 -16.29 19.37 -10.40
C ASN A 295 -15.02 20.24 -10.39
N GLY A 296 -14.07 20.00 -9.48
CA GLY A 296 -12.83 20.76 -9.35
C GLY A 296 -12.87 21.79 -8.22
N ILE A 297 -12.13 22.88 -8.39
CA ILE A 297 -11.95 23.92 -7.36
C ILE A 297 -13.10 24.92 -7.43
N TRP A 298 -13.82 25.09 -6.32
CA TRP A 298 -14.94 26.02 -6.23
C TRP A 298 -14.46 27.43 -5.86
N ASP A 299 -14.84 28.41 -6.67
CA ASP A 299 -14.64 29.82 -6.40
C ASP A 299 -15.91 30.42 -5.77
N GLN A 300 -15.80 30.83 -4.51
CA GLN A 300 -16.92 31.40 -3.75
C GLN A 300 -17.36 32.79 -4.24
N ILE A 301 -16.50 33.54 -4.93
CA ILE A 301 -16.79 34.88 -5.46
C ILE A 301 -17.54 34.75 -6.77
N THR A 302 -16.98 33.99 -7.72
CA THR A 302 -17.57 33.84 -9.05
C THR A 302 -18.71 32.82 -9.08
N LYS A 303 -18.83 31.98 -8.05
CA LYS A 303 -19.81 30.86 -7.98
C LYS A 303 -19.64 29.87 -9.13
N THR A 304 -18.40 29.59 -9.49
CA THR A 304 -18.05 28.65 -10.57
C THR A 304 -17.00 27.65 -10.13
N TYR A 305 -16.92 26.52 -10.86
CA TYR A 305 -15.86 25.54 -10.68
C TYR A 305 -14.76 25.73 -11.72
N ASN A 306 -13.51 25.63 -11.27
CA ASN A 306 -12.36 25.42 -12.14
C ASN A 306 -11.99 23.93 -12.11
N SER A 307 -12.47 23.19 -13.12
CA SER A 307 -12.24 21.74 -13.23
C SER A 307 -10.81 21.38 -13.61
N THR A 308 -10.13 22.21 -14.40
CA THR A 308 -8.77 21.92 -14.91
C THR A 308 -7.70 22.08 -13.84
N LYS A 309 -7.95 22.92 -12.82
CA LYS A 309 -7.03 23.19 -11.70
C LYS A 309 -6.91 22.04 -10.71
N LEU A 310 -7.86 21.11 -10.67
CA LEU A 310 -7.79 19.93 -9.81
C LEU A 310 -7.15 18.76 -10.56
N LYS A 311 -6.00 18.30 -10.08
CA LYS A 311 -5.28 17.12 -10.59
C LYS A 311 -5.25 16.02 -9.54
N ILE A 312 -5.30 14.77 -9.99
CA ILE A 312 -5.26 13.61 -9.11
C ILE A 312 -4.06 12.74 -9.47
N ILE A 313 -3.23 12.46 -8.49
CA ILE A 313 -2.24 11.38 -8.55
C ILE A 313 -2.79 10.23 -7.72
N ASN A 314 -3.14 9.13 -8.38
CA ASN A 314 -3.59 7.91 -7.73
C ASN A 314 -2.36 7.07 -7.35
N PHE A 315 -2.12 6.89 -6.05
CA PHE A 315 -0.87 6.33 -5.55
C PHE A 315 -1.05 5.09 -4.64
N PRO A 316 -1.57 3.96 -5.14
CA PRO A 316 -1.69 2.72 -4.36
C PRO A 316 -0.38 1.96 -4.20
N VAL A 317 -0.38 1.04 -3.23
CA VAL A 317 0.55 -0.10 -3.15
C VAL A 317 -0.01 -1.31 -3.92
N LEU A 318 0.86 -2.03 -4.64
CA LEU A 318 0.55 -3.27 -5.35
C LEU A 318 0.47 -4.46 -4.38
N LYS A 319 -0.70 -5.10 -4.29
CA LYS A 319 -0.90 -6.23 -3.37
C LYS A 319 -2.02 -7.17 -3.79
N SER A 320 -1.95 -8.41 -3.32
CA SER A 320 -3.07 -9.35 -3.36
C SER A 320 -4.23 -8.91 -2.47
N HIS A 321 -5.40 -9.49 -2.73
CA HIS A 321 -6.63 -9.26 -2.00
C HIS A 321 -7.48 -10.55 -1.95
N SER A 322 -8.00 -10.89 -0.77
CA SER A 322 -8.80 -12.10 -0.55
C SER A 322 -10.08 -12.20 -1.37
N ILE A 323 -10.85 -11.10 -1.47
CA ILE A 323 -12.12 -11.06 -2.21
C ILE A 323 -11.91 -10.76 -3.70
N TYR A 324 -11.11 -9.74 -4.02
CA TYR A 324 -10.97 -9.21 -5.38
C TYR A 324 -9.69 -9.62 -6.09
N GLY A 325 -8.88 -10.52 -5.51
CA GLY A 325 -7.64 -11.00 -6.12
C GLY A 325 -6.48 -10.02 -6.00
N VAL A 326 -6.64 -8.80 -6.52
CA VAL A 326 -5.58 -7.78 -6.59
C VAL A 326 -6.11 -6.41 -6.19
N THR A 327 -5.27 -5.63 -5.51
CA THR A 327 -5.45 -4.19 -5.30
C THR A 327 -4.29 -3.45 -5.96
N ALA A 328 -4.65 -2.61 -6.93
CA ALA A 328 -3.77 -1.66 -7.62
C ALA A 328 -4.59 -0.41 -7.99
N ALA A 329 -4.28 0.30 -9.08
CA ALA A 329 -4.85 1.59 -9.48
C ALA A 329 -6.38 1.62 -9.54
N VAL A 330 -7.02 0.68 -10.24
CA VAL A 330 -8.48 0.65 -10.41
C VAL A 330 -9.16 0.36 -9.08
N LYS A 331 -8.71 -0.68 -8.38
CA LYS A 331 -9.31 -1.07 -7.08
C LYS A 331 -9.13 0.00 -6.01
N HIS A 332 -8.10 0.83 -6.12
CA HIS A 332 -7.83 1.91 -5.18
C HIS A 332 -8.94 2.97 -5.13
N TYR A 333 -9.72 3.12 -6.20
CA TYR A 333 -10.86 4.05 -6.23
C TYR A 333 -11.96 3.72 -5.22
N MET A 334 -11.93 2.54 -4.60
CA MET A 334 -12.74 2.29 -3.40
C MET A 334 -12.51 3.31 -2.28
N GLY A 335 -11.31 3.88 -2.18
CA GLY A 335 -11.03 4.94 -1.23
C GLY A 335 -11.42 6.34 -1.73
N VAL A 336 -12.12 6.47 -2.85
CA VAL A 336 -12.75 7.73 -3.29
C VAL A 336 -14.24 7.71 -2.98
N ILE A 337 -14.90 6.55 -3.01
CA ILE A 337 -16.35 6.45 -2.86
C ILE A 337 -16.77 6.24 -1.39
N SER A 338 -17.98 6.67 -1.03
CA SER A 338 -18.54 6.40 0.29
C SER A 338 -19.20 5.02 0.32
N GLN A 339 -18.50 4.04 0.89
CA GLN A 339 -19.10 2.75 1.21
C GLN A 339 -20.34 2.85 2.12
N PRO A 340 -20.34 3.62 3.23
CA PRO A 340 -21.51 3.67 4.12
C PRO A 340 -22.77 4.29 3.47
N LEU A 341 -22.62 5.10 2.42
CA LEU A 341 -23.76 5.72 1.73
C LEU A 341 -24.20 4.98 0.46
N THR A 342 -23.34 4.14 -0.14
CA THR A 342 -23.59 3.59 -1.49
C THR A 342 -23.45 2.08 -1.62
N ASN A 343 -22.83 1.42 -0.64
CA ASN A 343 -22.54 -0.01 -0.69
C ASN A 343 -21.76 -0.48 -1.95
N THR A 344 -20.92 0.39 -2.53
CA THR A 344 -20.22 0.16 -3.81
C THR A 344 -19.41 -1.14 -3.85
N HIS A 345 -18.92 -1.62 -2.71
CA HIS A 345 -18.15 -2.85 -2.63
C HIS A 345 -18.88 -4.07 -3.23
N ASP A 346 -20.21 -4.11 -3.27
CA ASP A 346 -20.97 -5.24 -3.85
C ASP A 346 -21.04 -5.19 -5.39
N TYR A 347 -20.65 -4.07 -6.00
CA TYR A 347 -20.77 -3.81 -7.43
C TYR A 347 -19.43 -3.75 -8.16
N ILE A 348 -18.30 -3.91 -7.46
CA ILE A 348 -16.95 -3.86 -8.08
C ILE A 348 -16.85 -4.85 -9.24
N GLY A 349 -17.30 -6.10 -9.02
CA GLY A 349 -17.28 -7.14 -10.07
C GLY A 349 -18.11 -6.80 -11.31
N ARG A 350 -18.98 -5.79 -11.25
CA ARG A 350 -19.80 -5.31 -12.38
C ARG A 350 -19.21 -4.10 -13.09
N GLY A 351 -17.99 -3.66 -12.72
CA GLY A 351 -17.33 -2.49 -13.32
C GLY A 351 -17.56 -1.18 -12.59
N ALA A 352 -18.09 -1.21 -11.36
CA ALA A 352 -18.43 -0.01 -10.60
C ALA A 352 -17.27 0.99 -10.46
N LEU A 353 -16.02 0.53 -10.34
CA LEU A 353 -14.88 1.43 -10.14
C LEU A 353 -14.50 2.21 -11.41
N GLY A 354 -14.57 1.57 -12.58
CA GLY A 354 -14.47 2.28 -13.86
C GLY A 354 -15.59 3.31 -14.01
N LYS A 355 -16.83 2.94 -13.64
CA LYS A 355 -17.97 3.87 -13.65
C LYS A 355 -17.79 5.06 -12.72
N VAL A 356 -17.29 4.84 -11.50
CA VAL A 356 -16.98 5.92 -10.55
C VAL A 356 -15.91 6.85 -11.13
N MET A 357 -14.84 6.33 -11.71
CA MET A 357 -13.81 7.14 -12.36
C MET A 357 -14.41 8.03 -13.47
N VAL A 358 -15.24 7.46 -14.34
CA VAL A 358 -15.92 8.18 -15.43
C VAL A 358 -16.82 9.30 -14.92
N GLU A 359 -17.65 9.03 -13.91
CA GLU A 359 -18.63 10.02 -13.43
C GLU A 359 -18.07 11.03 -12.43
N THR A 360 -16.83 10.86 -12.01
CA THR A 360 -16.17 11.76 -11.06
C THR A 360 -14.95 12.41 -11.71
N ARG A 361 -13.82 11.71 -11.73
CA ARG A 361 -12.56 12.14 -12.31
C ARG A 361 -11.67 10.92 -12.52
N VAL A 362 -11.16 10.72 -13.72
CA VAL A 362 -10.04 9.78 -13.97
C VAL A 362 -8.74 10.43 -13.49
N PRO A 363 -7.81 9.69 -12.85
CA PRO A 363 -6.54 10.26 -12.40
C PRO A 363 -5.73 10.86 -13.55
N THR A 364 -5.05 11.97 -13.28
CA THR A 364 -4.07 12.55 -14.20
C THR A 364 -2.89 11.60 -14.39
N LEU A 365 -2.46 10.96 -13.29
CA LEU A 365 -1.37 9.99 -13.28
C LEU A 365 -1.66 8.92 -12.23
N ASN A 366 -1.38 7.66 -12.55
CA ASN A 366 -1.35 6.56 -11.60
C ASN A 366 0.11 6.22 -11.35
N ILE A 367 0.52 6.20 -10.07
CA ILE A 367 1.82 5.73 -9.64
C ILE A 367 1.59 4.51 -8.74
N LEU A 368 2.22 3.39 -9.04
CA LEU A 368 2.06 2.15 -8.30
C LEU A 368 3.31 1.87 -7.47
N ASP A 369 3.18 1.89 -6.16
CA ASP A 369 4.21 1.45 -5.22
C ASP A 369 4.29 -0.08 -5.25
N ALA A 370 5.37 -0.60 -5.83
CA ALA A 370 5.68 -2.01 -5.85
C ALA A 370 7.00 -2.32 -5.10
N ILE A 371 7.50 -1.42 -4.24
CA ILE A 371 8.76 -1.68 -3.52
C ILE A 371 8.59 -2.90 -2.63
N TRP A 372 7.49 -2.93 -1.88
CA TRP A 372 7.09 -4.04 -1.01
C TRP A 372 5.69 -4.49 -1.40
N ILE A 373 5.57 -5.68 -1.97
CA ILE A 373 4.30 -6.23 -2.46
C ILE A 373 3.79 -7.36 -1.56
N ASN A 374 2.48 -7.59 -1.55
CA ASN A 374 1.90 -8.84 -1.06
C ASN A 374 1.59 -9.74 -2.26
N ALA A 375 2.47 -10.70 -2.55
CA ALA A 375 2.30 -11.64 -3.65
C ALA A 375 1.59 -12.94 -3.22
N ILE A 376 1.05 -13.02 -2.00
CA ILE A 376 0.41 -14.25 -1.50
C ILE A 376 -1.02 -14.32 -2.07
N PRO A 377 -1.34 -15.28 -2.96
CA PRO A 377 -2.65 -15.35 -3.60
C PRO A 377 -3.78 -15.51 -2.59
N GLY A 378 -4.87 -14.77 -2.76
CA GLY A 378 -6.01 -14.78 -1.83
C GLY A 378 -5.73 -14.19 -0.43
N ASN A 379 -4.54 -13.65 -0.16
CA ASN A 379 -4.24 -12.92 1.07
C ASN A 379 -4.59 -11.43 0.95
N GLY A 380 -4.59 -10.71 2.08
CA GLY A 380 -4.82 -9.26 2.09
C GLY A 380 -6.30 -8.85 2.16
N PRO A 381 -6.60 -7.55 2.17
CA PRO A 381 -5.73 -6.42 1.77
C PRO A 381 -4.75 -5.88 2.83
N ALA A 382 -4.80 -6.38 4.07
CA ALA A 382 -3.76 -6.11 5.07
C ALA A 382 -2.47 -6.86 4.72
N THR A 383 -1.32 -6.22 4.92
CA THR A 383 -0.02 -6.85 4.65
C THR A 383 0.97 -6.47 5.75
N SER A 384 1.38 -7.45 6.54
CA SER A 384 2.40 -7.25 7.56
C SER A 384 3.80 -7.12 6.95
N TYR A 385 4.76 -6.65 7.75
CA TYR A 385 6.17 -6.62 7.32
C TYR A 385 6.76 -7.99 6.97
N GLY A 386 6.26 -9.07 7.58
CA GLY A 386 6.75 -10.43 7.34
C GLY A 386 6.13 -11.12 6.12
N GLU A 387 4.94 -10.68 5.69
CA GLU A 387 4.28 -11.22 4.49
C GLU A 387 4.77 -10.56 3.21
N ALA A 388 5.25 -9.31 3.30
CA ALA A 388 5.65 -8.54 2.13
C ALA A 388 6.95 -9.06 1.52
N THR A 389 6.99 -9.09 0.20
CA THR A 389 8.19 -9.40 -0.59
C THR A 389 8.74 -8.11 -1.19
N LYS A 390 10.06 -7.90 -1.11
CA LYS A 390 10.69 -6.73 -1.73
C LYS A 390 10.93 -7.00 -3.22
N THR A 391 10.41 -6.14 -4.09
CA THR A 391 10.77 -6.13 -5.53
C THR A 391 11.56 -4.89 -5.93
N ASN A 392 11.45 -3.80 -5.14
CA ASN A 392 12.14 -2.54 -5.38
C ASN A 392 11.73 -1.84 -6.70
N LEU A 393 10.47 -1.96 -7.09
CA LEU A 393 9.94 -1.36 -8.30
C LEU A 393 8.95 -0.23 -7.98
N VAL A 394 8.88 0.77 -8.86
CA VAL A 394 7.82 1.77 -8.89
C VAL A 394 7.39 1.92 -10.34
N LEU A 395 6.08 2.03 -10.57
CA LEU A 395 5.51 2.09 -11.91
C LEU A 395 4.63 3.32 -12.08
N ALA A 396 4.46 3.77 -13.32
CA ALA A 396 3.49 4.81 -13.65
C ALA A 396 2.76 4.54 -14.97
N SER A 397 1.54 5.05 -15.07
CA SER A 397 0.77 5.14 -16.31
C SER A 397 -0.37 6.16 -16.19
N THR A 398 -0.76 6.75 -17.31
CA THR A 398 -2.03 7.50 -17.44
C THR A 398 -3.23 6.55 -17.61
N ASP A 399 -3.00 5.30 -18.00
CA ASP A 399 -4.01 4.24 -18.09
C ASP A 399 -3.96 3.34 -16.84
N PRO A 400 -4.94 3.46 -15.91
CA PRO A 400 -4.98 2.63 -14.71
C PRO A 400 -5.24 1.14 -15.01
N VAL A 401 -5.88 0.82 -16.15
CA VAL A 401 -6.21 -0.56 -16.54
C VAL A 401 -4.96 -1.26 -17.04
N ALA A 402 -4.21 -0.64 -17.95
CA ALA A 402 -2.96 -1.19 -18.47
C ALA A 402 -1.92 -1.36 -17.34
N LEU A 403 -1.86 -0.39 -16.42
CA LEU A 403 -1.00 -0.47 -15.24
C LEU A 403 -1.34 -1.67 -14.36
N ASP A 404 -2.62 -1.87 -14.02
CA ASP A 404 -3.07 -2.98 -13.18
C ASP A 404 -2.87 -4.33 -13.87
N TYR A 405 -3.21 -4.42 -15.16
CA TYR A 405 -3.01 -5.62 -15.97
C TYR A 405 -1.54 -6.03 -15.98
N TRP A 406 -0.66 -5.10 -16.39
CA TRP A 406 0.75 -5.40 -16.57
C TRP A 406 1.45 -5.71 -15.24
N ALA A 407 1.23 -4.86 -14.23
CA ALA A 407 1.87 -5.04 -12.92
C ALA A 407 1.41 -6.33 -12.24
N SER A 408 0.14 -6.71 -12.36
CA SER A 408 -0.31 -7.97 -11.78
C SER A 408 0.32 -9.18 -12.46
N LYS A 409 0.36 -9.19 -13.80
CA LYS A 409 0.89 -10.31 -14.58
C LYS A 409 2.40 -10.48 -14.41
N HIS A 410 3.15 -9.38 -14.53
CA HIS A 410 4.61 -9.43 -14.60
C HIS A 410 5.32 -9.21 -13.26
N ILE A 411 4.64 -8.67 -12.24
CA ILE A 411 5.24 -8.49 -10.92
C ILE A 411 4.57 -9.40 -9.90
N LEU A 412 3.26 -9.29 -9.71
CA LEU A 412 2.56 -9.98 -8.62
C LEU A 412 2.51 -11.50 -8.86
N LEU A 413 2.01 -11.92 -10.03
CA LEU A 413 1.88 -13.30 -10.46
C LEU A 413 3.25 -13.95 -10.67
N GLN A 414 4.20 -13.26 -11.30
CA GLN A 414 5.57 -13.77 -11.45
C GLN A 414 6.21 -14.01 -10.07
N THR A 415 6.08 -13.07 -9.13
CA THR A 415 6.58 -13.25 -7.75
C THR A 415 5.92 -14.44 -7.07
N ALA A 416 4.59 -14.57 -7.16
CA ALA A 416 3.87 -15.70 -6.57
C ALA A 416 4.32 -17.05 -7.14
N THR A 417 4.60 -17.10 -8.44
CA THR A 417 5.13 -18.28 -9.15
C THR A 417 6.53 -18.63 -8.67
N LEU A 418 7.43 -17.65 -8.58
CA LEU A 418 8.80 -17.85 -8.05
C LEU A 418 8.79 -18.34 -6.61
N LYS A 419 7.82 -17.87 -5.81
CA LYS A 419 7.59 -18.29 -4.41
C LYS A 419 6.84 -19.62 -4.29
N ARG A 420 6.43 -20.22 -5.42
CA ARG A 420 5.69 -21.49 -5.50
C ARG A 420 4.40 -21.48 -4.69
N TYR A 421 3.72 -20.33 -4.64
CA TYR A 421 2.39 -20.28 -4.06
C TYR A 421 1.38 -21.01 -4.95
N SER A 422 0.34 -21.55 -4.31
CA SER A 422 -0.83 -22.12 -5.00
C SER A 422 -1.88 -21.04 -5.24
N ASN A 423 -2.88 -21.34 -6.08
CA ASN A 423 -4.02 -20.46 -6.39
C ASN A 423 -3.61 -19.12 -7.04
N THR A 424 -2.52 -19.14 -7.82
CA THR A 424 -1.97 -17.95 -8.47
C THR A 424 -2.90 -17.36 -9.52
N GLU A 425 -3.89 -18.10 -10.00
CA GLU A 425 -4.94 -17.61 -10.89
C GLU A 425 -5.73 -16.44 -10.28
N THR A 426 -5.77 -16.30 -8.95
CA THR A 426 -6.41 -15.13 -8.31
C THR A 426 -5.66 -13.81 -8.56
N LEU A 427 -4.41 -13.89 -9.02
CA LEU A 427 -3.55 -12.75 -9.36
C LEU A 427 -3.42 -12.53 -10.88
N ASP A 428 -3.95 -13.46 -11.68
CA ASP A 428 -3.83 -13.44 -13.13
C ASP A 428 -4.94 -12.57 -13.75
N PRO A 429 -4.62 -11.45 -14.42
CA PRO A 429 -5.63 -10.61 -15.06
C PRO A 429 -6.34 -11.30 -16.25
N ASP A 430 -5.73 -12.32 -16.84
CA ASP A 430 -6.31 -13.09 -17.96
C ASP A 430 -7.31 -14.15 -17.46
N SER A 431 -7.26 -14.49 -16.18
CA SER A 431 -8.18 -15.44 -15.57
C SER A 431 -9.60 -14.86 -15.46
N GLN A 432 -10.58 -15.77 -15.37
CA GLN A 432 -11.97 -15.41 -15.01
C GLN A 432 -12.16 -15.29 -13.49
N SER A 433 -11.09 -15.07 -12.72
CA SER A 433 -11.18 -14.81 -11.29
C SER A 433 -11.82 -13.45 -11.02
N ALA A 434 -12.02 -13.12 -9.73
CA ALA A 434 -12.58 -11.83 -9.34
C ALA A 434 -11.77 -10.65 -9.92
N PHE A 435 -10.43 -10.77 -9.98
CA PHE A 435 -9.56 -9.71 -10.49
C PHE A 435 -9.77 -9.44 -11.98
N GLY A 436 -9.54 -10.46 -12.82
CA GLY A 436 -9.71 -10.31 -14.27
C GLY A 436 -11.13 -9.86 -14.65
N THR A 437 -12.14 -10.32 -13.91
CA THR A 437 -13.53 -9.90 -14.10
C THR A 437 -13.75 -8.43 -13.78
N TYR A 438 -13.36 -7.94 -12.59
CA TYR A 438 -13.64 -6.54 -12.24
C TYR A 438 -12.79 -5.58 -13.07
N LEU A 439 -11.56 -5.96 -13.45
CA LEU A 439 -10.68 -5.13 -14.25
C LEU A 439 -11.27 -4.94 -15.65
N ARG A 440 -11.71 -6.03 -16.29
CA ARG A 440 -12.38 -6.00 -17.60
C ARG A 440 -13.66 -5.18 -17.57
N ASN A 441 -14.52 -5.43 -16.60
CA ASN A 441 -15.78 -4.69 -16.51
C ASN A 441 -15.55 -3.21 -16.18
N SER A 442 -14.49 -2.85 -15.46
CA SER A 442 -14.12 -1.45 -15.24
C SER A 442 -13.56 -0.79 -16.49
N MET A 443 -12.73 -1.51 -17.26
CA MET A 443 -12.26 -1.09 -18.58
C MET A 443 -13.42 -0.83 -19.52
N ASP A 444 -14.43 -1.71 -19.57
CA ASP A 444 -15.61 -1.55 -20.43
C ASP A 444 -16.36 -0.24 -20.12
N GLN A 445 -16.48 0.14 -18.85
CA GLN A 445 -17.09 1.43 -18.47
C GLN A 445 -16.25 2.64 -18.94
N LEU A 446 -14.92 2.54 -18.86
CA LEU A 446 -13.99 3.59 -19.29
C LEU A 446 -13.98 3.72 -20.82
N VAL A 447 -13.93 2.61 -21.55
CA VAL A 447 -14.00 2.58 -23.02
C VAL A 447 -15.34 3.11 -23.51
N ALA A 448 -16.44 2.75 -22.87
CA ALA A 448 -17.75 3.31 -23.19
C ALA A 448 -17.83 4.84 -22.99
N ALA A 449 -16.96 5.42 -22.16
CA ALA A 449 -16.85 6.86 -21.94
C ALA A 449 -15.83 7.54 -22.88
N GLY A 450 -15.20 6.80 -23.79
CA GLY A 450 -14.26 7.33 -24.78
C GLY A 450 -12.78 7.30 -24.36
N TYR A 451 -12.43 6.56 -23.30
CA TYR A 451 -11.02 6.32 -22.96
C TYR A 451 -10.50 5.10 -23.71
N ASP A 452 -9.37 5.21 -24.39
CA ASP A 452 -8.75 4.11 -25.15
C ASP A 452 -7.97 3.10 -24.29
N PHE A 453 -8.35 2.96 -23.02
CA PHE A 453 -7.67 2.10 -22.06
C PHE A 453 -7.76 0.61 -22.42
N THR A 454 -6.77 -0.17 -21.99
CA THR A 454 -6.60 -1.53 -22.52
C THR A 454 -6.11 -2.55 -21.49
N MET A 455 -6.63 -3.76 -21.60
CA MET A 455 -6.04 -4.99 -21.05
C MET A 455 -5.32 -5.83 -22.11
N ASP A 456 -5.41 -5.43 -23.38
CA ASP A 456 -4.72 -6.12 -24.47
C ASP A 456 -3.23 -5.82 -24.40
N GLU A 457 -2.44 -6.82 -24.02
CA GLU A 457 -0.99 -6.73 -23.90
C GLU A 457 -0.32 -6.28 -25.22
N SER A 458 -0.91 -6.61 -26.37
CA SER A 458 -0.40 -6.19 -27.68
C SER A 458 -0.57 -4.68 -27.94
N ARG A 459 -1.38 -3.99 -27.11
CA ARG A 459 -1.57 -2.54 -27.08
C ARG A 459 -0.86 -1.87 -25.91
N ILE A 460 0.04 -2.56 -25.20
CA ILE A 460 0.80 -1.98 -24.08
C ILE A 460 2.28 -1.85 -24.46
N THR A 461 2.78 -0.63 -24.43
CA THR A 461 4.22 -0.33 -24.50
C THR A 461 4.77 -0.21 -23.09
N VAL A 462 5.90 -0.87 -22.83
CA VAL A 462 6.53 -0.94 -21.50
C VAL A 462 7.95 -0.41 -21.61
N TYR A 463 8.20 0.68 -20.90
CA TYR A 463 9.52 1.25 -20.71
C TYR A 463 10.06 0.80 -19.36
N ILE A 464 11.32 0.39 -19.32
CA ILE A 464 11.99 -0.05 -18.10
C ILE A 464 13.30 0.74 -17.97
N ALA A 465 13.54 1.32 -16.80
CA ALA A 465 14.81 1.98 -16.51
C ALA A 465 15.96 0.97 -16.49
N ASP A 466 17.13 1.37 -17.00
CA ASP A 466 18.32 0.53 -16.99
C ASP A 466 18.72 0.18 -15.55
N ALA A 467 19.08 -1.09 -15.32
CA ALA A 467 19.37 -1.65 -13.99
C ALA A 467 20.71 -1.22 -13.39
#